data_AF-A0A1U7XUC3-F1
#
_entry.id   AF-A0A1U7XUC3-F1
#
_cell.length_a   1.000
_cell.length_b   1.000
_cell.length_c   1.000
_cell.angle_alpha   90.00
_cell.angle_beta   90.00
_cell.angle_gamma   90.00
#
_symmetry.space_group_name_H-M   'P 1'
#
loop_
_entity.id
_entity.type
_entity.pdbx_description
1 polymer ?
#
loop_
_entity_poly.entity_id
_entity_poly.type
_entity_poly.pdbx_seq_one_letter_code
_entity_poly.pdbx_strand_id
1 'polypeptide(L)' 'MYIKRNGIIEASLSYGLLEAFNDVLAFVNHRFCVRHLYGNIRRARFSGFSLRNALWAAAKSTTVKFFHDRMLEQEK' A
#
# COMPACT_ATOMS: atom_id res chain seq x y z
N MET A 1 -3.85 11.88 -6.64
CA MET A 1 -2.95 12.30 -7.74
C MET A 1 -2.48 11.02 -8.42
N TYR A 2 -2.95 10.76 -9.64
CA TYR A 2 -2.62 9.55 -10.38
C TYR A 2 -1.32 9.75 -11.13
N ILE A 3 -0.33 8.90 -10.91
CA ILE A 3 0.89 8.86 -11.71
C ILE A 3 0.87 7.53 -12.45
N LYS A 4 0.67 7.57 -13.77
CA LYS A 4 0.81 6.39 -14.63
C LYS A 4 2.29 6.21 -14.95
N ARG A 5 2.92 5.17 -14.39
CA ARG A 5 4.23 4.68 -14.87
C ARG A 5 4.11 3.17 -15.11
N ASN A 6 4.54 2.72 -16.28
CA ASN A 6 4.70 1.30 -16.64
C ASN A 6 3.44 0.43 -16.47
N GLY A 7 2.26 0.95 -16.84
CA GLY A 7 1.01 0.17 -16.82
C GLY A 7 0.41 -0.07 -15.43
N ILE A 8 1.06 0.38 -14.36
CA ILE A 8 0.54 0.32 -13.00
C ILE A 8 -0.21 1.62 -12.71
N ILE A 9 -1.48 1.52 -12.32
CA ILE A 9 -2.26 2.67 -11.86
C ILE A 9 -1.98 2.85 -10.37
N GLU A 10 -1.15 3.84 -10.03
CA GLU A 10 -0.88 4.18 -8.64
C GLU A 10 -1.94 5.15 -8.11
N ALA A 11 -2.87 4.63 -7.30
CA ALA A 11 -3.96 5.38 -6.68
C ALA A 11 -3.62 5.83 -5.25
N SER A 12 -3.68 7.14 -4.99
CA SER A 12 -3.84 7.68 -3.64
C SER A 12 -5.33 7.65 -3.29
N LEU A 13 -5.76 6.87 -2.30
CA LEU A 13 -7.18 6.62 -2.00
C LEU A 13 -7.98 7.93 -1.88
N SER A 14 -8.91 8.13 -2.80
CA SER A 14 -10.07 9.03 -2.66
C SER A 14 -11.30 8.12 -2.59
N TYR A 15 -12.24 8.40 -1.69
CA TYR A 15 -13.32 7.47 -1.31
C TYR A 15 -14.06 6.81 -2.49
N GLY A 16 -14.32 7.52 -3.60
CA GLY A 16 -15.01 6.94 -4.78
C GLY A 16 -14.13 6.21 -5.80
N LEU A 17 -12.80 6.26 -5.67
CA LEU A 17 -11.91 5.67 -6.67
C LEU A 17 -11.83 4.15 -6.54
N LEU A 18 -11.78 3.65 -5.30
CA LEU A 18 -11.69 2.20 -5.07
C LEU A 18 -12.97 1.50 -5.55
N GLU A 19 -14.13 2.12 -5.34
CA GLU A 19 -15.41 1.64 -5.88
C GLU A 19 -15.40 1.59 -7.40
N ALA A 20 -14.99 2.67 -8.07
CA ALA A 20 -14.87 2.68 -9.53
C ALA A 20 -13.90 1.61 -10.07
N PHE A 21 -12.81 1.32 -9.33
CA PHE A 21 -11.90 0.23 -9.67
C PHE A 21 -12.54 -1.14 -9.52
N ASN A 22 -13.35 -1.35 -8.48
CA ASN A 22 -14.06 -2.61 -8.28
C ASN A 22 -15.16 -2.80 -9.34
N ASP A 23 -15.82 -1.73 -9.77
CA ASP A 23 -16.86 -1.80 -10.80
C ASP A 23 -16.30 -2.08 -12.19
N VAL A 24 -15.20 -1.41 -12.56
CA VAL A 24 -14.63 -1.49 -13.92
C VAL A 24 -13.59 -2.61 -14.04
N LEU A 25 -12.83 -2.88 -12.98
CA LEU A 25 -11.70 -3.82 -12.95
C LEU A 25 -11.84 -4.85 -11.80
N ALA A 26 -13.03 -5.45 -11.68
CA ALA A 26 -13.38 -6.40 -10.63
C ALA A 26 -12.43 -7.60 -10.48
N PHE A 27 -11.79 -8.03 -11.58
CA PHE A 27 -10.94 -9.22 -11.62
C PHE A 27 -9.44 -8.91 -11.55
N VAL A 28 -9.06 -7.65 -11.39
CA VAL A 28 -7.66 -7.23 -11.31
C VAL A 28 -7.26 -7.04 -9.86
N ASN A 29 -6.12 -7.61 -9.48
CA ASN A 29 -5.55 -7.38 -8.16
C ASN A 29 -5.04 -5.93 -8.06
N HIS A 30 -5.67 -5.15 -7.19
CA HIS A 30 -5.27 -3.78 -6.90
C HIS A 30 -4.13 -3.77 -5.88
N ARG A 31 -3.00 -3.13 -6.22
CA ARG A 31 -1.86 -2.95 -5.31
C ARG A 31 -1.60 -1.47 -5.10
N PHE A 32 -1.41 -1.06 -3.84
CA PHE A 32 -0.94 0.28 -3.54
C PHE A 32 0.57 0.37 -3.75
N CYS A 33 1.00 1.43 -4.42
CA CYS A 33 2.42 1.74 -4.46
C CYS A 33 2.90 2.11 -3.06
N VAL A 34 3.87 1.35 -2.56
CA VAL A 34 4.46 1.51 -1.22
C VAL A 34 5.01 2.93 -1.02
N ARG A 35 5.52 3.56 -2.08
CA ARG A 35 5.98 4.96 -2.04
C ARG A 35 4.83 5.93 -1.73
N HIS A 36 3.67 5.74 -2.35
CA HIS A 36 2.48 6.54 -2.11
C HIS A 36 1.86 6.23 -0.74
N LEU A 37 1.85 4.97 -0.34
CA LEU A 37 1.41 4.54 0.98
C LEU A 37 2.24 5.20 2.09
N TYR A 38 3.58 5.16 1.96
CA TYR A 38 4.48 5.86 2.88
C TYR A 38 4.27 7.38 2.88
N GLY A 39 4.07 7.98 1.71
CA GLY A 39 3.74 9.40 1.58
C GLY A 39 2.44 9.78 2.32
N ASN A 40 1.43 8.92 2.27
CA ASN A 40 0.16 9.10 3.00
C ASN A 40 0.34 8.97 4.50
N ILE A 41 1.07 7.94 4.96
CA ILE A 41 1.40 7.72 6.37
C ILE A 41 2.13 8.94 6.96
N ARG A 42 3.13 9.46 6.24
CA ARG A 42 3.86 10.67 6.65
C ARG A 42 2.94 11.90 6.71
N ARG A 43 2.00 12.03 5.77
CA ARG A 43 1.01 13.13 5.75
C ARG A 43 0.03 13.05 6.93
N ALA A 44 -0.30 11.84 7.36
CA ALA A 44 -1.09 11.55 8.56
C ALA A 44 -0.28 11.72 9.87
N ARG A 45 0.91 12.32 9.81
CA ARG A 45 1.81 12.60 10.95
C ARG A 45 2.35 11.37 11.68
N PHE A 46 2.33 10.21 11.04
CA PHE A 46 3.08 9.05 11.51
C PHE A 46 4.47 9.07 10.85
N SER A 47 5.52 9.41 11.62
CA SER A 47 6.88 9.57 11.10
C SER A 47 7.94 8.69 11.80
N GLY A 48 7.52 7.56 12.38
CA GLY A 48 8.42 6.65 13.08
C GLY A 48 9.36 5.86 12.16
N PHE A 49 10.63 5.71 12.57
CA PHE A 49 11.60 4.84 11.89
C PHE A 49 11.16 3.36 11.93
N SER A 50 10.57 2.92 13.04
CA SER A 50 9.96 1.59 13.19
C SER A 50 8.88 1.35 12.13
N LEU A 51 7.93 2.28 11.99
CA LEU A 51 6.85 2.20 11.00
C LEU A 51 7.39 2.16 9.57
N ARG A 52 8.41 2.95 9.26
CA ARG A 52 9.08 2.89 7.96
C ARG A 52 9.65 1.49 7.72
N ASN A 53 10.39 0.94 8.67
CA ASN A 53 11.03 -0.38 8.50
C ASN A 53 10.00 -1.50 8.41
N ALA A 54 8.95 -1.46 9.22
CA ALA A 54 7.81 -2.35 9.18
C ALA A 54 7.14 -2.36 7.79
N LEU A 55 6.82 -1.16 7.28
CA LEU A 55 6.21 -0.99 5.95
C LEU A 55 7.10 -1.59 4.86
N TRP A 56 8.41 -1.33 4.90
CA TRP A 56 9.35 -1.88 3.93
C TRP A 56 9.55 -3.39 4.08
N ALA A 57 9.52 -3.94 5.29
CA ALA A 57 9.63 -5.38 5.53
C ALA A 57 8.40 -6.12 4.99
N ALA A 58 7.20 -5.60 5.26
CA ALA A 58 5.97 -6.12 4.68
C ALA A 58 5.99 -6.01 3.15
N ALA A 59 6.35 -4.85 2.59
CA ALA A 59 6.42 -4.64 1.14
C ALA A 59 7.42 -5.53 0.39
N LYS A 60 8.52 -5.93 1.04
CA LYS A 60 9.55 -6.80 0.46
C LYS A 60 9.22 -8.29 0.57
N SER A 61 8.16 -8.65 1.29
CA SER A 61 7.78 -10.04 1.47
C SER A 61 7.31 -10.64 0.13
N THR A 62 7.92 -11.75 -0.27
CA THR A 62 7.64 -12.41 -1.56
C THR A 62 6.51 -13.44 -1.46
N THR A 63 6.11 -13.83 -0.25
CA THR A 63 5.01 -14.75 0.00
C THR A 63 3.99 -14.14 0.95
N VAL A 64 2.74 -14.60 0.82
CA VAL A 64 1.63 -14.18 1.69
C VAL A 64 1.92 -14.50 3.16
N LYS A 65 2.49 -15.67 3.44
CA LYS A 65 2.91 -16.07 4.79
C LYS A 65 3.87 -15.05 5.41
N PHE A 66 4.97 -14.74 4.72
CA PHE A 66 5.95 -13.80 5.26
C PHE A 66 5.40 -12.39 5.41
N PHE A 67 4.51 -11.97 4.51
CA PHE A 67 3.81 -10.70 4.65
C PHE A 67 2.99 -10.66 5.95
N HIS A 68 2.20 -11.70 6.23
CA HIS A 68 1.43 -11.79 7.47
C HIS A 68 2.33 -11.81 8.71
N ASP A 69 3.43 -12.57 8.69
CA ASP A 69 4.38 -12.60 9.80
C ASP A 69 4.94 -11.18 10.09
N ARG A 70 5.36 -10.43 9.06
CA ARG A 70 5.86 -9.05 9.21
C ARG A 70 4.82 -8.08 9.73
N MET A 71 3.54 -8.29 9.39
CA MET A 71 2.42 -7.47 9.87
C MET A 71 2.10 -7.74 11.34
N LEU A 72 2.07 -9.03 11.74
CA LEU A 72 1.82 -9.44 13.13
C LEU A 72 2.94 -9.00 14.09
N GLU A 73 4.19 -8.92 13.61
CA GLU A 73 5.31 -8.40 14.39
C GLU A 73 5.13 -6.94 14.85
N GLN A 74 4.25 -6.16 14.21
CA GLN A 74 4.01 -4.76 14.55
C GLN A 74 2.91 -4.54 15.60
N GLU A 75 2.17 -5.59 15.97
CA GLU A 75 1.09 -5.54 16.96
C GLU A 75 1.58 -5.78 18.40
N LYS A 76 2.88 -6.03 18.59
CA LYS A 76 3.55 -6.20 19.89
C LYS A 76 4.19 -4.90 20.37
#